data_AF-A0A7C0W4S5-F1
#
_entry.id   AF-A0A7C0W4S5-F1
#
_cell.length_a   1.000
_cell.length_b   1.000
_cell.length_c   1.000
_cell.angle_alpha   90.00
_cell.angle_beta   90.00
_cell.angle_gamma   90.00
#
_symmetry.space_group_name_H-M   'P 1'
#
loop_
_entity.id
_entity.type
_entity.pdbx_description
1 polymer ?
#
loop_
_entity_poly.entity_id
_entity_poly.type
_entity_poly.pdbx_seq_one_letter_code
_entity_poly.pdbx_strand_id
1 'polypeptide(L)'
;MPESVEVEFWHRQLLLAEVTSSQQGTELRLLPTPGGFMGLARRISYGLSAFVLAFMVLPGPPANAWVLNGCKYAGTNPAIGYRYYSLSSIWQSAFNSGQNEWDATSAPGYFTYTPSDDTPNIKVQDYWSSSTWWGLAQGGCDSGGGQVWYNELVTITFNNRTADSLSATEKFLVATHELGHAYGLAHSSLGCGTNRPVMRSDPTWVYDNCGDPWAPYPNDVNGVNAVY
;
A
#
# COMPACT_ATOMS: atom_id res chain seq x y z
N MET A 1 -25.30 -3.73 16.66
CA MET A 1 -23.87 -3.66 16.97
C MET A 1 -23.18 -4.57 15.98
N PRO A 2 -22.52 -4.05 14.93
CA PRO A 2 -21.68 -4.87 14.07
C PRO A 2 -20.22 -4.83 14.54
N GLU A 3 -19.58 -5.98 14.38
CA GLU A 3 -18.25 -6.35 14.84
C GLU A 3 -17.14 -5.50 14.22
N SER A 4 -16.18 -5.14 15.06
CA SER A 4 -14.88 -4.59 14.69
C SER A 4 -14.08 -5.64 13.91
N VAL A 5 -13.62 -5.28 12.71
CA VAL A 5 -12.62 -6.07 11.98
C VAL A 5 -11.24 -5.72 12.57
N GLU A 6 -10.82 -6.46 13.59
CA GLU A 6 -9.40 -6.53 13.98
C GLU A 6 -8.67 -7.40 12.95
N VAL A 7 -7.79 -6.78 12.15
CA VAL A 7 -6.82 -7.51 11.34
C VAL A 7 -5.53 -7.63 12.15
N GLU A 8 -5.47 -8.64 13.02
CA GLU A 8 -4.23 -9.16 13.58
C GLU A 8 -3.38 -9.75 12.44
N PHE A 9 -2.23 -9.14 12.13
CA PHE A 9 -1.20 -9.79 11.32
C PHE A 9 0.05 -10.10 12.15
N TRP A 10 0.27 -11.39 12.28
CA TRP A 10 1.28 -12.05 13.09
C TRP A 10 2.72 -11.75 12.66
N HIS A 11 3.58 -11.58 13.66
CA HIS A 11 5.03 -11.77 13.58
C HIS A 11 5.38 -13.16 13.04
N ARG A 12 6.16 -13.25 11.95
CA ARG A 12 7.11 -14.35 11.76
C ARG A 12 8.42 -13.84 11.15
N GLN A 13 9.47 -13.96 11.96
CA GLN A 13 10.86 -14.06 11.52
C GLN A 13 10.98 -15.17 10.46
N LEU A 14 11.67 -14.90 9.36
CA LEU A 14 12.23 -15.94 8.51
C LEU A 14 13.65 -15.58 8.11
N LEU A 15 14.51 -16.50 8.55
CA LEU A 15 15.94 -16.61 8.35
C LEU A 15 16.40 -16.33 6.91
N LEU A 16 17.50 -15.57 6.83
CA LEU A 16 18.41 -15.50 5.70
C LEU A 16 18.87 -16.90 5.30
N ALA A 17 18.66 -17.25 4.04
CA ALA A 17 19.45 -18.26 3.34
C ALA A 17 20.06 -17.58 2.11
N GLU A 18 21.32 -17.15 2.26
CA GLU A 18 22.18 -16.76 1.14
C GLU A 18 22.45 -18.02 0.28
N VAL A 19 22.00 -18.01 -0.97
CA VAL A 19 22.49 -18.94 -1.99
C VAL A 19 23.52 -18.18 -2.82
N THR A 20 24.78 -18.37 -2.47
CA THR A 20 25.93 -17.97 -3.29
C THR A 20 26.11 -18.98 -4.42
N SER A 21 25.81 -18.61 -5.67
CA SER A 21 26.18 -19.40 -6.84
C SER A 21 27.47 -18.83 -7.46
N SER A 22 28.63 -19.35 -7.07
CA SER A 22 29.87 -19.17 -7.85
C SER A 22 30.00 -20.33 -8.85
N GLN A 23 29.78 -20.05 -10.14
CA GLN A 23 30.22 -20.94 -11.21
C GLN A 23 31.69 -20.65 -11.52
N GLN A 24 32.57 -21.63 -11.29
CA GLN A 24 33.89 -21.68 -11.92
C GLN A 24 34.24 -23.12 -12.31
N GLY A 25 34.65 -23.27 -13.58
CA GLY A 25 35.74 -24.16 -13.98
C GLY A 25 35.39 -25.62 -14.26
N THR A 26 35.00 -25.93 -15.50
CA THR A 26 35.12 -27.27 -16.07
C THR A 26 36.39 -27.33 -16.91
N GLU A 27 37.46 -27.97 -16.40
CA GLU A 27 38.56 -28.46 -17.25
C GLU A 27 38.46 -29.99 -17.35
N LEU A 28 38.12 -30.47 -18.55
CA LEU A 28 38.08 -31.89 -18.89
C LEU A 28 39.46 -32.30 -19.44
N ARG A 29 40.29 -32.95 -18.61
CA ARG A 29 41.54 -33.58 -19.06
C ARG A 29 41.23 -34.87 -19.83
N LEU A 30 41.62 -34.90 -21.10
CA LEU A 30 41.70 -36.10 -21.94
C LEU A 30 43.03 -36.83 -21.69
N LEU A 31 42.97 -38.14 -21.48
CA LEU A 31 44.11 -39.04 -21.69
C LEU A 31 43.64 -40.24 -22.54
N PRO A 32 44.44 -40.70 -23.51
CA PRO A 32 44.07 -41.82 -24.37
C PRO A 32 44.53 -43.17 -23.77
N THR A 33 43.77 -44.23 -24.01
CA THR A 33 44.26 -45.62 -23.92
C THR A 33 44.03 -46.34 -25.25
N PRO A 34 45.02 -47.13 -25.73
CA PRO A 34 44.92 -47.85 -27.00
C PRO A 34 44.48 -49.32 -26.82
N GLY A 35 43.62 -49.76 -27.74
CA GLY A 35 43.67 -51.10 -28.31
C GLY A 35 42.71 -52.16 -27.74
N GLY A 36 41.93 -52.79 -28.63
CA GLY A 36 41.67 -54.23 -28.54
C GLY A 36 40.24 -54.72 -28.72
N PHE A 37 39.95 -55.16 -29.96
CA PHE A 37 39.13 -56.31 -30.36
C PHE A 37 37.60 -56.39 -30.11
N MET A 38 36.93 -56.41 -31.27
CA MET A 38 35.65 -57.03 -31.68
C MET A 38 34.94 -57.97 -30.70
N GLY A 39 33.64 -57.71 -30.51
CA GLY A 39 32.65 -58.68 -30.06
C GLY A 39 31.22 -58.16 -30.28
N LEU A 40 30.54 -58.69 -31.29
CA LEU A 40 29.12 -58.42 -31.56
C LEU A 40 28.25 -58.80 -30.35
N ALA A 41 27.53 -57.84 -29.78
CA ALA A 41 26.41 -58.11 -28.87
C ALA A 41 25.26 -57.14 -29.16
N ARG A 42 24.27 -57.67 -29.86
CA ARG A 42 22.93 -57.12 -30.11
C ARG A 42 22.30 -56.71 -28.77
N ARG A 43 22.06 -55.42 -28.55
CA ARG A 43 21.24 -54.92 -27.45
C ARG A 43 20.22 -53.91 -27.97
N ILE A 44 18.96 -54.29 -27.79
CA ILE A 44 17.77 -53.48 -28.01
C ILE A 44 17.78 -52.39 -26.93
N SER A 45 17.95 -51.15 -27.33
CA SER A 45 17.87 -50.00 -26.43
C SER A 45 16.57 -49.26 -26.69
N TYR A 46 15.64 -49.39 -25.74
CA TYR A 46 14.46 -48.53 -25.60
C TYR A 46 14.95 -47.11 -25.34
N GLY A 47 14.88 -46.23 -26.35
CA GLY A 47 15.19 -44.82 -26.20
C GLY A 47 14.02 -44.08 -25.57
N LEU A 48 14.22 -43.57 -24.36
CA LEU A 48 13.31 -42.70 -23.63
C LEU A 48 12.86 -41.50 -24.50
N SER A 49 11.54 -41.34 -24.67
CA SER A 49 10.96 -40.07 -25.08
C SER A 49 11.09 -39.05 -23.94
N ALA A 50 12.10 -38.18 -24.01
CA ALA A 50 12.19 -37.02 -23.15
C ALA A 50 11.17 -35.97 -23.59
N PHE A 51 10.00 -35.93 -22.94
CA PHE A 51 9.08 -34.81 -23.04
C PHE A 51 9.67 -33.63 -22.25
N VAL A 52 10.27 -32.66 -22.95
CA VAL A 52 10.65 -31.37 -22.37
C VAL A 52 9.38 -30.55 -22.21
N LEU A 53 8.81 -30.53 -20.99
CA LEU A 53 7.73 -29.63 -20.63
C LEU A 53 8.33 -28.23 -20.45
N ALA A 54 8.28 -27.39 -21.49
CA ALA A 54 8.60 -25.98 -21.38
C ALA A 54 7.48 -25.29 -20.58
N PHE A 55 7.67 -25.10 -19.27
CA PHE A 55 6.84 -24.21 -18.47
C PHE A 55 7.05 -22.78 -18.97
N MET A 56 6.11 -22.28 -19.77
CA MET A 56 6.03 -20.85 -20.08
C MET A 56 5.65 -20.13 -18.78
N VAL A 57 6.63 -19.53 -18.12
CA VAL A 57 6.38 -18.57 -17.04
C VAL A 57 5.84 -17.32 -17.74
N LEU A 58 4.52 -17.18 -17.77
CA LEU A 58 3.91 -15.92 -18.18
C LEU A 58 4.26 -14.87 -17.12
N PRO A 59 4.78 -13.69 -17.51
CA PRO A 59 4.95 -12.60 -16.57
C PRO A 59 3.57 -12.25 -16.00
N GLY A 60 3.47 -12.24 -14.67
CA GLY A 60 2.28 -11.72 -14.01
C GLY A 60 2.03 -10.26 -14.41
N PRO A 61 0.80 -9.76 -14.25
CA PRO A 61 0.55 -8.33 -14.42
C PRO A 61 1.53 -7.54 -13.54
N PRO A 62 2.04 -6.38 -13.99
CA PRO A 62 2.94 -5.58 -13.19
C PRO A 62 2.26 -5.27 -11.85
N ALA A 63 2.96 -5.56 -10.75
CA ALA A 63 2.50 -5.15 -9.43
C ALA A 63 2.53 -3.62 -9.39
N ASN A 64 1.37 -2.98 -9.23
CA ASN A 64 1.30 -1.54 -9.02
C ASN A 64 1.96 -1.20 -7.68
N ALA A 65 2.63 -0.05 -7.62
CA ALA A 65 3.29 0.41 -6.41
C ALA A 65 2.30 0.94 -5.35
N TRP A 66 1.07 1.25 -5.74
CA TRP A 66 -0.02 1.62 -4.85
C TRP A 66 -0.90 0.41 -4.50
N VAL A 67 -1.45 0.42 -3.29
CA VAL A 67 -2.37 -0.59 -2.79
C VAL A 67 -3.74 0.06 -2.63
N LEU A 68 -4.80 -0.60 -3.10
CA LEU A 68 -6.14 -0.04 -3.14
C LEU A 68 -7.08 -0.84 -2.23
N ASN A 69 -7.91 -0.16 -1.45
CA ASN A 69 -9.18 -0.71 -1.00
C ASN A 69 -10.22 -0.57 -2.13
N GLY A 70 -10.01 0.36 -3.05
CA GLY A 70 -10.67 0.43 -4.35
C GLY A 70 -12.05 1.10 -4.35
N CYS A 71 -12.58 1.45 -3.17
CA CYS A 71 -13.85 2.15 -3.12
C CYS A 71 -13.68 3.64 -3.39
N LYS A 72 -14.73 4.25 -3.91
CA LYS A 72 -14.70 5.66 -4.30
C LYS A 72 -16.02 6.35 -4.17
N TYR A 73 -16.00 7.66 -4.01
CA TYR A 73 -17.19 8.47 -4.17
C TYR A 73 -17.61 8.52 -5.64
N ALA A 74 -18.92 8.48 -5.89
CA ALA A 74 -19.48 8.41 -7.23
C ALA A 74 -19.12 9.66 -8.06
N GLY A 75 -18.70 9.43 -9.31
CA GLY A 75 -18.29 10.48 -10.24
C GLY A 75 -16.82 10.37 -10.63
N THR A 76 -16.42 11.13 -11.64
CA THR A 76 -15.03 11.18 -12.12
C THR A 76 -14.18 12.23 -11.41
N ASN A 77 -14.81 13.21 -10.76
CA ASN A 77 -14.14 14.27 -10.01
C ASN A 77 -15.09 14.77 -8.90
N PRO A 78 -15.44 13.93 -7.91
CA PRO A 78 -16.47 14.27 -6.93
C PRO A 78 -16.04 15.38 -5.97
N ALA A 79 -17.01 16.19 -5.53
CA ALA A 79 -16.86 17.03 -4.35
C ALA A 79 -17.11 16.16 -3.10
N ILE A 80 -16.08 15.96 -2.28
CA ILE A 80 -16.13 15.11 -1.10
C ILE A 80 -16.33 16.01 0.12
N GLY A 81 -17.57 16.13 0.58
CA GLY A 81 -17.94 17.02 1.67
C GLY A 81 -17.40 16.52 3.02
N TYR A 82 -16.76 17.38 3.80
CA TYR A 82 -16.34 17.06 5.16
C TYR A 82 -16.81 18.08 6.19
N ARG A 83 -16.96 17.62 7.44
CA ARG A 83 -17.35 18.47 8.57
C ARG A 83 -16.56 18.15 9.83
N TYR A 84 -16.18 19.20 10.54
CA TYR A 84 -15.61 19.14 11.89
C TYR A 84 -16.72 19.01 12.93
N TYR A 85 -16.55 18.09 13.87
CA TYR A 85 -17.47 17.92 15.00
C TYR A 85 -16.82 18.38 16.30
N SER A 86 -15.97 17.55 16.87
CA SER A 86 -15.14 17.88 18.02
C SER A 86 -13.70 17.68 17.57
N LEU A 87 -13.09 18.73 17.01
CA LEU A 87 -11.73 18.68 16.50
C LEU A 87 -10.96 19.88 17.05
N SER A 88 -9.83 19.65 17.73
CA SER A 88 -8.96 20.73 18.18
C SER A 88 -8.43 21.55 17.01
N SER A 89 -8.08 22.82 17.27
CA SER A 89 -7.57 23.74 16.24
C SER A 89 -6.26 23.28 15.60
N ILE A 90 -5.42 22.56 16.34
CA ILE A 90 -4.19 21.95 15.83
C ILE A 90 -4.51 20.89 14.77
N TRP A 91 -5.48 20.02 15.03
CA TRP A 91 -5.88 19.00 14.07
C TRP A 91 -6.68 19.58 12.90
N GLN A 92 -7.48 20.63 13.12
CA GLN A 92 -8.08 21.38 12.01
C GLN A 92 -7.01 21.95 11.08
N SER A 93 -5.93 22.52 11.62
CA SER A 93 -4.83 23.08 10.82
C SER A 93 -4.08 22.01 10.04
N ALA A 94 -3.79 20.86 10.67
CA ALA A 94 -3.15 19.73 10.03
C ALA A 94 -4.03 19.12 8.93
N PHE A 95 -5.33 18.93 9.20
CA PHE A 95 -6.31 18.43 8.24
C PHE A 95 -6.46 19.37 7.05
N ASN A 96 -6.64 20.67 7.28
CA ASN A 96 -6.71 21.67 6.21
C ASN A 96 -5.44 21.66 5.35
N SER A 97 -4.26 21.46 5.95
CA SER A 97 -3.00 21.37 5.20
C SER A 97 -2.96 20.12 4.33
N GLY A 98 -3.32 18.96 4.88
CA GLY A 98 -3.40 17.71 4.11
C GLY A 98 -4.44 17.75 2.99
N GLN A 99 -5.61 18.34 3.26
CA GLN A 99 -6.62 18.64 2.24
C GLN A 99 -6.00 19.48 1.13
N ASN A 100 -5.40 20.63 1.47
CA ASN A 100 -4.92 21.58 0.47
C ASN A 100 -3.88 20.94 -0.46
N GLU A 101 -3.01 20.09 0.09
CA GLU A 101 -2.02 19.36 -0.69
C GLU A 101 -2.67 18.32 -1.61
N TRP A 102 -3.65 17.56 -1.13
CA TRP A 102 -4.44 16.65 -1.98
C TRP A 102 -5.16 17.39 -3.11
N ASP A 103 -5.89 18.46 -2.78
CA ASP A 103 -6.66 19.28 -3.73
C ASP A 103 -5.75 19.99 -4.75
N ALA A 104 -4.47 20.21 -4.42
CA ALA A 104 -3.47 20.78 -5.32
C ALA A 104 -2.86 19.75 -6.29
N THR A 105 -3.12 18.45 -6.10
CA THR A 105 -2.64 17.40 -7.00
C THR A 105 -3.53 17.24 -8.24
N SER A 106 -3.14 16.32 -9.13
CA SER A 106 -4.00 15.89 -10.25
C SER A 106 -4.92 14.72 -9.88
N ALA A 107 -5.01 14.34 -8.59
CA ALA A 107 -5.90 13.26 -8.16
C ALA A 107 -7.37 13.64 -8.43
N PRO A 108 -8.24 12.71 -8.85
CA PRO A 108 -9.63 13.02 -9.09
C PRO A 108 -10.42 13.17 -7.78
N GLY A 109 -11.30 14.16 -7.75
CA GLY A 109 -12.08 14.58 -6.60
C GLY A 109 -11.36 15.60 -5.75
N TYR A 110 -12.11 16.35 -4.95
CA TYR A 110 -11.57 17.37 -4.04
C TYR A 110 -12.38 17.40 -2.75
N PHE A 111 -11.74 17.74 -1.65
CA PHE A 111 -12.42 17.88 -0.37
C PHE A 111 -13.04 19.28 -0.25
N THR A 112 -14.24 19.34 0.33
CA THR A 112 -14.93 20.62 0.54
C THR A 112 -15.48 20.70 1.94
N TYR A 113 -15.20 21.81 2.63
CA TYR A 113 -15.71 22.02 3.97
C TYR A 113 -17.21 22.35 3.93
N THR A 114 -18.03 21.54 4.59
CA THR A 114 -19.48 21.66 4.63
C THR A 114 -19.96 21.76 6.10
N PRO A 115 -19.75 22.90 6.77
CA PRO A 115 -19.96 23.06 8.22
C PRO A 115 -21.41 22.87 8.69
N SER A 116 -22.37 22.98 7.77
CA SER A 116 -23.81 22.89 8.04
C SER A 116 -24.45 21.63 7.46
N ASP A 117 -23.67 20.75 6.83
CA ASP A 117 -24.17 19.48 6.32
C ASP A 117 -24.22 18.46 7.45
N ASP A 118 -25.40 17.92 7.74
CA ASP A 118 -25.61 16.89 8.77
C ASP A 118 -25.34 15.47 8.23
N THR A 119 -25.09 15.34 6.92
CA THR A 119 -24.78 14.10 6.20
C THR A 119 -23.52 14.24 5.32
N PRO A 120 -22.38 14.72 5.86
CA PRO A 120 -21.17 14.87 5.07
C PRO A 120 -20.64 13.50 4.61
N ASN A 121 -19.84 13.48 3.55
CA ASN A 121 -19.10 12.28 3.15
C ASN A 121 -18.03 11.90 4.18
N ILE A 122 -17.46 12.91 4.86
CA ILE A 122 -16.42 12.73 5.86
C ILE A 122 -16.78 13.48 7.14
N LYS A 123 -16.80 12.75 8.25
CA LYS A 123 -16.80 13.32 9.60
C LYS A 123 -15.38 13.33 10.14
N VAL A 124 -14.94 14.46 10.68
CA VAL A 124 -13.59 14.58 11.25
C VAL A 124 -13.68 14.99 12.72
N GLN A 125 -12.93 14.28 13.57
CA GLN A 125 -12.93 14.46 15.02
C GLN A 125 -11.57 14.10 15.64
N ASP A 126 -11.31 14.56 16.85
CA ASP A 126 -10.30 13.99 17.74
C ASP A 126 -10.96 13.46 19.02
N TYR A 127 -10.45 12.35 19.54
CA TYR A 127 -10.88 11.82 20.83
C TYR A 127 -9.79 10.98 21.49
N TRP A 128 -9.97 10.70 22.78
CA TRP A 128 -9.05 9.87 23.55
C TRP A 128 -9.31 8.38 23.32
N SER A 129 -8.32 7.63 22.84
CA SER A 129 -8.41 6.18 22.68
C SER A 129 -7.29 5.45 23.42
N SER A 130 -7.58 4.27 23.97
CA SER A 130 -6.58 3.37 24.54
C SER A 130 -5.75 2.65 23.48
N SER A 131 -6.17 2.67 22.23
CA SER A 131 -5.43 2.13 21.08
C SER A 131 -4.13 2.90 20.82
N THR A 132 -3.28 2.33 19.96
CA THR A 132 -1.94 2.85 19.64
C THR A 132 -1.88 3.64 18.33
N TRP A 133 -2.91 3.61 17.50
CA TRP A 133 -2.97 4.38 16.26
C TRP A 133 -2.96 5.89 16.54
N TRP A 134 -2.40 6.67 15.60
CA TRP A 134 -2.38 8.14 15.65
C TRP A 134 -3.60 8.74 14.95
N GLY A 135 -3.97 8.18 13.80
CA GLY A 135 -5.19 8.47 13.07
C GLY A 135 -5.93 7.18 12.74
N LEU A 136 -7.22 7.29 12.43
CA LEU A 136 -8.05 6.20 11.95
C LEU A 136 -9.16 6.75 11.06
N ALA A 137 -9.14 6.40 9.78
CA ALA A 137 -10.27 6.48 8.87
C ALA A 137 -11.12 5.20 8.98
N GLN A 138 -12.33 5.33 9.52
CA GLN A 138 -13.28 4.23 9.71
C GLN A 138 -14.56 4.45 8.93
N GLY A 139 -15.07 3.40 8.29
CA GLY A 139 -16.25 3.47 7.43
C GLY A 139 -15.85 3.38 5.97
N GLY A 140 -16.80 2.96 5.13
CA GLY A 140 -16.55 2.70 3.73
C GLY A 140 -15.74 1.43 3.45
N CYS A 141 -16.12 0.77 2.34
CA CYS A 141 -15.62 -0.50 1.80
C CYS A 141 -16.04 -1.74 2.59
N ASP A 142 -16.99 -2.51 2.05
CA ASP A 142 -17.18 -3.89 2.52
C ASP A 142 -15.98 -4.76 2.11
N SER A 143 -15.92 -5.96 2.69
CA SER A 143 -14.95 -6.98 2.33
C SER A 143 -14.92 -7.22 0.82
N GLY A 144 -13.72 -7.14 0.24
CA GLY A 144 -13.50 -7.26 -1.21
C GLY A 144 -13.27 -5.93 -1.94
N GLY A 145 -13.66 -4.80 -1.33
CA GLY A 145 -13.37 -3.46 -1.87
C GLY A 145 -14.05 -3.14 -3.20
N GLY A 146 -13.66 -2.02 -3.82
CA GLY A 146 -14.12 -1.64 -5.16
C GLY A 146 -15.50 -0.98 -5.25
N GLN A 147 -16.16 -0.71 -4.13
CA GLN A 147 -17.52 -0.15 -4.12
C GLN A 147 -17.58 1.32 -4.57
N VAL A 148 -18.67 1.69 -5.23
CA VAL A 148 -18.99 3.09 -5.52
C VAL A 148 -19.95 3.64 -4.46
N TRP A 149 -19.53 4.69 -3.77
CA TRP A 149 -20.24 5.37 -2.69
C TRP A 149 -21.02 6.57 -3.20
N TYR A 150 -22.31 6.64 -2.88
CA TYR A 150 -23.15 7.80 -3.20
C TYR A 150 -23.30 8.74 -2.00
N ASN A 151 -23.36 8.16 -0.80
CA ASN A 151 -23.65 8.85 0.45
C ASN A 151 -22.95 8.18 1.65
N GLU A 152 -21.87 7.43 1.39
CA GLU A 152 -21.10 6.76 2.44
C GLU A 152 -20.43 7.79 3.36
N LEU A 153 -20.40 7.47 4.65
CA LEU A 153 -19.74 8.28 5.66
C LEU A 153 -18.43 7.60 6.07
N VAL A 154 -17.31 8.27 5.82
CA VAL A 154 -16.01 7.95 6.42
C VAL A 154 -15.83 8.84 7.65
N THR A 155 -15.51 8.23 8.79
CA THR A 155 -15.15 8.94 10.02
C THR A 155 -13.64 8.92 10.19
N ILE A 156 -13.01 10.08 10.04
CA ILE A 156 -11.59 10.28 10.35
C ILE A 156 -11.48 10.72 11.80
N THR A 157 -10.67 9.99 12.55
CA THR A 157 -10.40 10.27 13.97
C THR A 157 -8.92 10.40 14.24
N PHE A 158 -8.52 11.46 14.93
CA PHE A 158 -7.18 11.59 15.50
C PHE A 158 -7.15 11.24 17.00
N ASN A 159 -6.17 10.44 17.42
CA ASN A 159 -6.02 10.00 18.79
C ASN A 159 -5.25 11.02 19.62
N ASN A 160 -5.94 11.79 20.45
CA ASN A 160 -5.29 12.79 21.29
C ASN A 160 -4.42 12.20 22.42
N ARG A 161 -4.45 10.87 22.66
CA ARG A 161 -3.51 10.25 23.62
C ARG A 161 -2.13 10.03 23.02
N THR A 162 -2.08 9.47 21.82
CA THR A 162 -0.82 8.97 21.21
C THR A 162 -0.26 9.95 20.19
N ALA A 163 -1.08 10.82 19.62
CA ALA A 163 -0.68 11.75 18.57
C ALA A 163 -0.48 13.20 19.05
N ASP A 164 -0.77 13.49 20.32
CA ASP A 164 -0.66 14.87 20.86
C ASP A 164 0.77 15.41 20.85
N SER A 165 1.76 14.54 21.11
CA SER A 165 3.19 14.89 21.13
C SER A 165 3.80 15.04 19.73
N LEU A 166 3.07 14.69 18.67
CA LEU A 166 3.55 14.85 17.31
C LEU A 166 3.74 16.33 16.98
N SER A 167 4.80 16.62 16.23
CA SER A 167 5.05 17.92 15.61
C SER A 167 3.97 18.30 14.62
N ALA A 168 3.93 19.57 14.22
CA ALA A 168 2.99 20.04 13.21
C ALA A 168 3.11 19.27 11.88
N THR A 169 4.35 18.98 11.45
CA THR A 169 4.63 18.20 10.23
C THR A 169 4.11 16.77 10.35
N GLU A 170 4.38 16.09 11.46
CA GLU A 170 3.89 14.72 11.67
C GLU A 170 2.35 14.66 11.71
N LYS A 171 1.69 15.63 12.34
CA LYS A 171 0.22 15.73 12.32
C LYS A 171 -0.33 15.96 10.92
N PHE A 172 0.35 16.80 10.12
CA PHE A 172 0.02 16.98 8.70
C PHE A 172 0.14 15.65 7.91
N LEU A 173 1.21 14.88 8.11
CA LEU A 173 1.40 13.59 7.44
C LEU A 173 0.32 12.58 7.84
N VAL A 174 0.00 12.51 9.13
CA VAL A 174 -1.11 11.67 9.63
C VAL A 174 -2.44 12.09 9.01
N ALA A 175 -2.76 13.39 8.96
CA ALA A 175 -4.01 13.84 8.35
C ALA A 175 -4.06 13.54 6.84
N THR A 176 -2.96 13.73 6.13
CA THR A 176 -2.84 13.42 4.69
C THR A 176 -3.02 11.93 4.42
N HIS A 177 -2.50 11.08 5.32
CA HIS A 177 -2.68 9.63 5.29
C HIS A 177 -4.16 9.24 5.42
N GLU A 178 -4.86 9.75 6.43
CA GLU A 178 -6.30 9.44 6.62
C GLU A 178 -7.18 9.92 5.47
N LEU A 179 -6.82 11.05 4.85
CA LEU A 179 -7.47 11.52 3.62
C LEU A 179 -7.24 10.57 2.43
N GLY A 180 -6.05 9.96 2.33
CA GLY A 180 -5.77 8.93 1.33
C GLY A 180 -6.65 7.69 1.50
N HIS A 181 -6.95 7.30 2.74
CA HIS A 181 -7.94 6.26 3.01
C HIS A 181 -9.35 6.66 2.56
N ALA A 182 -9.76 7.90 2.80
CA ALA A 182 -11.04 8.41 2.31
C ALA A 182 -11.12 8.46 0.76
N TYR A 183 -9.99 8.58 0.07
CA TYR A 183 -9.89 8.43 -1.39
C TYR A 183 -9.93 6.97 -1.89
N GLY A 184 -9.91 5.97 -0.99
CA GLY A 184 -9.94 4.55 -1.35
C GLY A 184 -8.57 3.87 -1.39
N LEU A 185 -7.52 4.52 -0.93
CA LEU A 185 -6.18 3.93 -0.83
C LEU A 185 -6.08 2.98 0.37
N ALA A 186 -5.27 1.95 0.23
CA ALA A 186 -4.91 1.04 1.31
C ALA A 186 -3.47 1.29 1.75
N HIS A 187 -3.08 0.66 2.86
CA HIS A 187 -1.71 0.74 3.34
C HIS A 187 -0.71 0.19 2.31
N SER A 188 0.40 0.89 2.13
CA SER A 188 1.55 0.47 1.33
C SER A 188 2.75 0.17 2.22
N SER A 189 3.53 -0.85 1.85
CA SER A 189 4.76 -1.22 2.54
C SER A 189 6.01 -0.59 1.94
N LEU A 190 5.87 0.21 0.87
CA LEU A 190 7.00 0.85 0.19
C LEU A 190 7.70 1.88 1.08
N GLY A 191 9.01 2.00 0.89
CA GLY A 191 9.88 2.93 1.64
C GLY A 191 10.32 4.13 0.81
N CYS A 192 11.56 4.57 0.99
CA CYS A 192 12.13 5.69 0.24
C CYS A 192 12.23 5.41 -1.28
N GLY A 193 12.40 6.48 -2.06
CA GLY A 193 12.59 6.41 -3.52
C GLY A 193 11.52 7.18 -4.28
N THR A 194 11.33 6.86 -5.56
CA THR A 194 10.33 7.54 -6.41
C THR A 194 8.90 7.12 -6.10
N ASN A 195 8.71 5.93 -5.54
CA ASN A 195 7.39 5.36 -5.22
C ASN A 195 7.06 5.42 -3.73
N ARG A 196 7.67 6.36 -2.99
CA ARG A 196 7.40 6.51 -1.56
C ARG A 196 5.91 6.87 -1.35
N PRO A 197 5.21 6.28 -0.37
CA PRO A 197 3.81 6.58 -0.11
C PRO A 197 3.62 7.25 1.26
N VAL A 198 2.63 8.12 1.36
CA VAL A 198 2.12 8.59 2.67
C VAL A 198 1.28 7.48 3.30
N MET A 199 0.77 6.56 2.48
CA MET A 199 -0.05 5.42 2.88
C MET A 199 0.70 4.30 3.64
N ARG A 200 1.89 4.53 4.19
CA ARG A 200 2.48 3.56 5.14
C ARG A 200 1.65 3.52 6.42
N SER A 201 1.54 2.35 7.05
CA SER A 201 0.88 2.22 8.38
C SER A 201 1.53 3.09 9.47
N ASP A 202 2.75 3.55 9.21
CA ASP A 202 3.44 4.60 9.96
C ASP A 202 3.73 5.76 8.97
N PRO A 203 2.84 6.77 8.88
CA PRO A 203 2.91 7.80 7.86
C PRO A 203 4.09 8.77 8.05
N THR A 204 4.69 8.85 9.25
CA THR A 204 5.87 9.71 9.49
C THR A 204 7.16 9.02 9.06
N TRP A 205 7.14 7.70 8.85
CA TRP A 205 8.33 6.92 8.52
C TRP A 205 9.11 7.49 7.32
N VAL A 206 8.43 7.92 6.26
CA VAL A 206 9.09 8.50 5.07
C VAL A 206 9.77 9.81 5.42
N TYR A 207 9.14 10.64 6.25
CA TYR A 207 9.74 11.86 6.74
C TYR A 207 10.99 11.56 7.59
N ASP A 208 10.87 10.64 8.55
CA ASP A 208 11.95 10.31 9.49
C ASP A 208 13.14 9.62 8.81
N ASN A 209 12.89 8.78 7.80
CA ASN A 209 13.92 7.92 7.19
C ASN A 209 14.39 8.41 5.81
N CYS A 210 13.57 9.20 5.11
CA CYS A 210 13.88 9.71 3.77
C CYS A 210 14.07 11.24 3.77
N GLY A 211 13.79 11.93 4.89
CA GLY A 211 13.97 13.38 5.02
C GLY A 211 12.98 14.20 4.20
N ASP A 212 11.82 13.65 3.87
CA ASP A 212 10.81 14.30 3.03
C ASP A 212 9.56 14.66 3.85
N PRO A 213 9.33 15.96 4.14
CA PRO A 213 8.21 16.40 4.96
C PRO A 213 6.91 16.60 4.16
N TRP A 214 6.88 16.31 2.85
CA TRP A 214 5.74 16.59 1.98
C TRP A 214 4.87 15.36 1.73
N ALA A 215 3.58 15.56 1.48
CA ALA A 215 2.63 14.52 1.08
C ALA A 215 1.38 15.22 0.50
N PRO A 216 0.54 14.53 -0.30
CA PRO A 216 0.70 13.18 -0.82
C PRO A 216 1.84 13.07 -1.84
N TYR A 217 2.39 11.87 -2.02
CA TYR A 217 3.45 11.64 -3.00
C TYR A 217 2.88 11.22 -4.36
N PRO A 218 3.68 11.28 -5.44
CA PRO A 218 3.22 10.85 -6.77
C PRO A 218 2.65 9.43 -6.80
N ASN A 219 3.16 8.51 -5.98
CA ASN A 219 2.61 7.15 -5.88
C ASN A 219 1.18 7.12 -5.32
N ASP A 220 0.90 7.96 -4.33
CA ASP A 220 -0.44 8.05 -3.73
C ASP A 220 -1.42 8.65 -4.74
N VAL A 221 -1.01 9.71 -5.47
CA VAL A 221 -1.80 10.32 -6.56
C VAL A 221 -2.11 9.31 -7.68
N ASN A 222 -1.13 8.51 -8.09
CA ASN A 222 -1.34 7.44 -9.06
C ASN A 222 -2.31 6.37 -8.54
N GLY A 223 -2.28 6.09 -7.23
CA GLY A 223 -3.26 5.24 -6.58
C GLY A 223 -4.68 5.79 -6.72
N VAL A 224 -4.89 7.07 -6.43
CA VAL A 224 -6.23 7.68 -6.54
C VAL A 224 -6.70 7.69 -8.00
N ASN A 225 -5.82 7.99 -8.96
CA ASN A 225 -6.12 7.88 -10.38
C ASN A 225 -6.52 6.46 -10.82
N ALA A 226 -6.01 5.42 -10.16
CA ALA A 226 -6.38 4.04 -10.47
C ALA A 226 -7.73 3.63 -9.85
N VAL A 227 -8.15 4.32 -8.79
CA VAL A 227 -9.46 4.14 -8.15
C VAL A 227 -10.57 4.80 -8.98
N TYR A 228 -10.34 6.03 -9.44
CA TYR A 228 -11.34 6.88 -10.11
C TYR A 228 -11.45 6.65 -11.62
#